data_AF-A0A2K3MXJ8-F1
#
_entry.id   AF-A0A2K3MXJ8-F1
#
_cell.length_a   1.000
_cell.length_b   1.000
_cell.length_c   1.000
_cell.angle_alpha   90.00
_cell.angle_beta   90.00
_cell.angle_gamma   90.00
#
_symmetry.space_group_name_H-M   'P 1'
#
loop_
_entity.id
_entity.type
_entity.pdbx_description
1 polymer ?
#
loop_
_entity_poly.entity_id
_entity_poly.type
_entity_poly.pdbx_seq_one_letter_code
_entity_poly.pdbx_strand_id
1 'polypeptide(L)'
;MACSATTSASSLLSLNPKSSLFSSKKPNSTLSIPNSLPKPFSLPSLSFTRPSQIQHSSRRNSFLLKATGELPLVGNAAPDFEAEAVFDQEFIKVKLSEYIGKKYVILFFYPLDFTFVCPTEITAFSDRHAEFEAINTEIIGVSVDSVFSHLAWVQTDRKSGGLGDLNYPLVSDVTKSISKSYGVLIPDQGIALRGLFIIDKEGVIQHSTINNLGIGRSVDETKRTLQALQYVQENPDEVCPAGWKPGEKSMKPDPKLSKDYFAAV
;
A
#
# COMPACT_ATOMS: atom_id res chain seq x y z
N MET A 1 24.13 -36.56 43.35
CA MET A 1 25.33 -35.98 42.70
C MET A 1 24.88 -34.60 42.22
N ALA A 2 25.34 -33.43 42.71
CA ALA A 2 26.70 -33.00 43.11
C ALA A 2 27.64 -32.97 41.89
N CYS A 3 28.37 -31.89 41.53
CA CYS A 3 28.62 -30.54 42.11
C CYS A 3 28.43 -29.47 40.97
N SER A 4 28.49 -28.12 41.09
CA SER A 4 29.11 -27.13 42.02
C SER A 4 30.63 -26.96 41.86
N ALA A 5 31.27 -25.78 41.86
CA ALA A 5 30.83 -24.36 41.75
C ALA A 5 32.07 -23.44 41.47
N THR A 6 31.85 -22.16 41.13
CA THR A 6 32.82 -21.01 41.28
C THR A 6 34.14 -21.05 40.45
N THR A 7 35.00 -20.02 40.32
CA THR A 7 35.42 -18.94 41.26
C THR A 7 36.12 -17.73 40.57
N SER A 8 36.10 -16.54 41.21
CA SER A 8 37.05 -15.38 41.17
C SER A 8 37.50 -14.75 39.82
N ALA A 9 37.56 -13.43 39.55
CA ALA A 9 37.60 -12.15 40.30
C ALA A 9 38.99 -11.48 40.53
N SER A 10 38.98 -10.13 40.60
CA SER A 10 40.07 -9.19 40.98
C SER A 10 41.16 -8.86 39.92
N SER A 11 41.81 -7.67 39.86
CA SER A 11 41.54 -6.29 40.39
C SER A 11 42.68 -5.31 39.94
N LEU A 12 42.60 -3.99 40.28
CA LEU A 12 43.70 -2.98 40.29
C LEU A 12 44.21 -2.52 38.88
N LEU A 13 44.80 -1.33 38.58
CA LEU A 13 45.09 0.03 39.13
C LEU A 13 45.48 0.93 37.88
N SER A 14 45.56 2.29 37.83
CA SER A 14 45.05 3.44 38.62
C SER A 14 45.48 4.81 38.00
N LEU A 15 45.17 5.91 38.71
CA LEU A 15 45.79 7.27 38.65
C LEU A 15 45.36 8.29 37.56
N ASN A 16 45.63 9.56 37.90
CA ASN A 16 45.23 10.89 37.36
C ASN A 16 46.56 11.76 37.36
N PRO A 17 46.66 13.12 37.23
CA PRO A 17 45.68 14.19 36.93
C PRO A 17 46.20 15.42 36.09
N LYS A 18 45.37 16.49 36.00
CA LYS A 18 45.71 17.93 35.66
C LYS A 18 46.02 18.22 34.16
N SER A 19 45.96 19.46 33.63
CA SER A 19 45.96 20.81 34.24
C SER A 19 45.20 21.93 33.47
N SER A 20 44.51 22.80 34.23
CA SER A 20 44.39 24.29 34.12
C SER A 20 44.03 25.05 32.81
N LEU A 21 42.98 25.89 32.93
CA LEU A 21 42.81 27.31 32.51
C LEU A 21 43.51 27.86 31.25
N PHE A 22 42.77 28.65 30.45
CA PHE A 22 42.98 30.11 30.33
C PHE A 22 41.72 30.86 29.87
N SER A 23 41.73 32.19 29.89
CA SER A 23 40.58 33.08 29.65
C SER A 23 40.97 34.30 28.79
N SER A 24 40.07 34.81 27.94
CA SER A 24 39.51 36.19 28.09
C SER A 24 38.87 36.82 26.83
N LYS A 25 37.89 37.72 27.09
CA LYS A 25 37.50 38.95 26.35
C LYS A 25 36.92 38.91 24.91
N LYS A 26 35.73 39.51 24.78
CA LYS A 26 35.26 40.25 23.57
C LYS A 26 35.83 41.69 23.56
N PRO A 27 35.67 42.43 22.45
CA PRO A 27 34.82 43.63 22.55
C PRO A 27 33.84 43.81 21.36
N ASN A 28 32.93 44.80 21.46
CA ASN A 28 31.99 45.22 20.42
C ASN A 28 32.45 46.53 19.75
N SER A 29 32.00 46.79 18.52
CA SER A 29 31.73 48.16 18.04
C SER A 29 30.77 48.19 16.84
N THR A 30 29.72 49.00 16.93
CA THR A 30 28.78 49.36 15.85
C THR A 30 28.88 50.86 15.55
N LEU A 31 28.65 51.28 14.30
CA LEU A 31 28.35 52.68 13.91
C LEU A 31 27.61 52.71 12.56
N SER A 32 26.91 53.81 12.26
CA SER A 32 25.85 53.83 11.22
C SER A 32 25.44 55.24 10.74
N ILE A 33 24.95 55.35 9.49
CA ILE A 33 24.01 56.40 8.97
C ILE A 33 24.69 57.80 8.77
N PRO A 34 24.41 58.59 7.69
CA PRO A 34 23.06 59.01 7.25
C PRO A 34 22.73 59.05 5.73
N ASN A 35 21.49 59.45 5.44
CA ASN A 35 20.82 59.51 4.12
C ASN A 35 20.99 60.86 3.38
N SER A 36 20.80 60.86 2.06
CA SER A 36 20.03 61.91 1.35
C SER A 36 19.49 61.43 -0.01
N LEU A 37 18.44 62.08 -0.53
CA LEU A 37 17.74 61.83 -1.80
C LEU A 37 17.52 63.18 -2.52
N PRO A 38 17.50 63.23 -3.87
CA PRO A 38 16.20 63.29 -4.56
C PRO A 38 16.17 62.65 -5.99
N LYS A 39 15.00 62.75 -6.64
CA LYS A 39 14.71 62.49 -8.08
C LYS A 39 14.05 63.76 -8.69
N PRO A 40 13.45 63.79 -9.91
CA PRO A 40 13.60 62.98 -11.13
C PRO A 40 13.81 63.85 -12.41
N PHE A 41 14.05 63.24 -13.59
CA PHE A 41 13.71 63.79 -14.93
C PHE A 41 13.51 62.64 -15.95
N SER A 42 12.93 62.89 -17.14
CA SER A 42 12.29 61.85 -17.96
C SER A 42 12.24 62.10 -19.48
N LEU A 43 12.13 60.99 -20.25
CA LEU A 43 11.76 60.88 -21.69
C LEU A 43 12.83 61.36 -22.72
N PRO A 44 12.75 60.94 -24.02
CA PRO A 44 11.70 60.17 -24.71
C PRO A 44 12.14 58.82 -25.32
N SER A 45 11.22 58.18 -26.04
CA SER A 45 11.33 56.84 -26.66
C SER A 45 11.90 56.82 -28.07
N LEU A 46 12.53 55.70 -28.47
CA LEU A 46 12.71 55.30 -29.87
C LEU A 46 12.18 53.88 -30.10
N SER A 47 11.46 53.68 -31.19
CA SER A 47 10.85 52.40 -31.58
C SER A 47 11.73 51.62 -32.55
N PHE A 48 11.85 50.30 -32.35
CA PHE A 48 12.48 49.40 -33.31
C PHE A 48 11.52 48.29 -33.74
N THR A 49 11.38 48.10 -35.06
CA THR A 49 10.41 47.15 -35.65
C THR A 49 10.96 45.74 -35.79
N ARG A 50 10.04 44.77 -35.77
CA ARG A 50 10.31 43.33 -35.61
C ARG A 50 10.42 42.59 -36.95
N PRO A 51 11.45 41.75 -37.17
CA PRO A 51 11.41 40.68 -38.17
C PRO A 51 10.46 39.55 -37.74
N SER A 52 9.66 39.03 -38.67
CA SER A 52 8.67 37.98 -38.42
C SER A 52 9.30 36.58 -38.31
N GLN A 53 9.28 35.99 -37.10
CA GLN A 53 9.46 34.54 -36.94
C GLN A 53 8.13 33.80 -37.11
N ILE A 54 8.19 32.71 -37.89
CA ILE A 54 7.07 31.84 -38.21
C ILE A 54 6.66 31.04 -36.96
N GLN A 55 5.42 31.19 -36.51
CA GLN A 55 4.88 30.40 -35.40
C GLN A 55 4.37 29.05 -35.92
N HIS A 56 5.20 28.01 -35.82
CA HIS A 56 4.69 26.63 -35.84
C HIS A 56 3.87 26.39 -34.57
N SER A 57 2.55 26.51 -34.70
CA SER A 57 1.58 26.26 -33.62
C SER A 57 1.42 24.76 -33.35
N SER A 58 2.45 24.16 -32.75
CA SER A 58 2.35 22.82 -32.16
C SER A 58 1.31 22.85 -31.03
N ARG A 59 0.06 22.53 -31.36
CA ARG A 59 -0.99 22.23 -30.38
C ARG A 59 -0.66 20.90 -29.69
N ARG A 60 0.34 20.94 -28.80
CA ARG A 60 0.33 20.03 -27.64
C ARG A 60 -0.91 20.38 -26.84
N ASN A 61 -1.98 19.60 -27.04
CA ASN A 61 -3.09 19.56 -26.10
C ASN A 61 -2.53 19.04 -24.78
N SER A 62 -2.07 19.95 -23.93
CA SER A 62 -1.81 19.65 -22.52
C SER A 62 -3.15 19.30 -21.90
N PHE A 63 -3.48 18.01 -21.89
CA PHE A 63 -4.43 17.45 -20.96
C PHE A 63 -3.87 17.66 -19.56
N LEU A 64 -4.08 18.85 -19.02
CA LEU A 64 -4.10 19.08 -17.59
C LEU A 64 -5.27 18.25 -17.06
N LEU A 65 -4.95 17.00 -16.72
CA LEU A 65 -5.78 16.18 -15.84
C LEU A 65 -6.02 17.02 -14.60
N LYS A 66 -7.21 17.61 -14.54
CA LYS A 66 -7.68 18.37 -13.40
C LYS A 66 -7.87 17.37 -12.28
N ALA A 67 -6.83 17.19 -11.46
CA ALA A 67 -6.81 16.20 -10.40
C ALA A 67 -8.05 16.38 -9.53
N THR A 68 -9.01 15.47 -9.68
CA THR A 68 -10.09 15.28 -8.72
C THR A 68 -9.41 14.90 -7.41
N GLY A 69 -9.68 15.67 -6.35
CA GLY A 69 -9.01 15.54 -5.05
C GLY A 69 -9.50 14.33 -4.26
N GLU A 70 -9.50 13.17 -4.89
CA GLU A 70 -9.77 11.88 -4.27
C GLU A 70 -8.50 11.42 -3.55
N LEU A 71 -8.65 10.93 -2.32
CA LEU A 71 -7.55 10.44 -1.51
C LEU A 71 -7.03 9.11 -2.08
N PRO A 72 -5.74 8.76 -1.90
CA PRO A 72 -5.27 7.41 -2.19
C PRO A 72 -6.09 6.38 -1.42
N LEU A 73 -6.51 5.30 -2.09
CA LEU A 73 -7.29 4.23 -1.44
C LEU A 73 -6.54 3.65 -0.23
N VAL A 74 -5.24 3.37 -0.39
CA VAL A 74 -4.37 2.92 0.71
C VAL A 74 -4.21 4.02 1.76
N GLY A 75 -4.42 3.66 3.02
CA GLY A 75 -4.44 4.58 4.18
C GLY A 75 -5.81 5.20 4.46
N ASN A 76 -6.86 4.84 3.71
CA ASN A 76 -8.23 5.33 3.89
C ASN A 76 -9.24 4.18 4.00
N ALA A 77 -10.45 4.50 4.49
CA ALA A 77 -11.54 3.54 4.60
C ALA A 77 -11.91 2.97 3.23
N ALA A 78 -12.10 1.65 3.18
CA ALA A 78 -12.46 0.92 1.98
C ALA A 78 -13.86 1.33 1.49
N PRO A 79 -14.08 1.54 0.17
CA PRO A 79 -15.41 1.75 -0.38
C PRO A 79 -16.33 0.56 -0.06
N ASP A 80 -17.34 0.78 0.80
CA ASP A 80 -18.34 -0.23 1.16
C ASP A 80 -19.22 -0.58 -0.05
N PHE A 81 -19.66 -1.83 -0.10
CA PHE A 81 -20.58 -2.33 -1.12
C PHE A 81 -21.48 -3.42 -0.51
N GLU A 82 -22.67 -3.57 -1.08
CA GLU A 82 -23.53 -4.74 -0.90
C GLU A 82 -23.84 -5.30 -2.29
N ALA A 83 -23.58 -6.59 -2.52
CA ALA A 83 -23.76 -7.23 -3.81
C ALA A 83 -24.11 -8.72 -3.67
N GLU A 84 -24.65 -9.30 -4.75
CA GLU A 84 -24.90 -10.73 -4.84
C GLU A 84 -23.63 -11.50 -5.15
N ALA A 85 -23.50 -12.70 -4.58
CA ALA A 85 -22.33 -13.55 -4.72
C ALA A 85 -22.71 -15.04 -4.81
N VAL A 86 -21.80 -15.86 -5.34
CA VAL A 86 -21.87 -17.32 -5.29
C VAL A 86 -20.96 -17.82 -4.18
N PHE A 87 -21.49 -18.66 -3.29
CA PHE A 87 -20.76 -19.41 -2.27
C PHE A 87 -21.51 -20.73 -1.96
N ASP A 88 -20.81 -21.84 -1.74
CA ASP A 88 -21.39 -23.20 -1.62
C ASP A 88 -22.41 -23.56 -2.72
N GLN A 89 -22.20 -23.02 -3.94
CA GLN A 89 -23.11 -23.08 -5.10
C GLN A 89 -24.49 -22.40 -4.92
N GLU A 90 -24.73 -21.71 -3.80
CA GLU A 90 -25.93 -20.89 -3.56
C GLU A 90 -25.69 -19.41 -3.89
N PHE A 91 -26.78 -18.66 -4.09
CA PHE A 91 -26.76 -17.21 -4.22
C PHE A 91 -26.93 -16.53 -2.86
N ILE A 92 -25.88 -15.86 -2.39
CA ILE A 92 -25.87 -15.12 -1.13
C ILE A 92 -25.70 -13.61 -1.39
N LYS A 93 -25.87 -12.81 -0.33
CA LYS A 93 -25.42 -11.42 -0.31
C LYS A 93 -24.11 -11.30 0.47
N VAL A 94 -23.22 -10.45 -0.02
CA VAL A 94 -21.98 -10.07 0.65
C VAL A 94 -21.96 -8.56 0.81
N LYS A 95 -21.69 -8.10 2.03
CA LYS A 95 -21.53 -6.67 2.35
C LYS A 95 -20.20 -6.43 3.06
N LEU A 96 -19.36 -5.54 2.51
CA LEU A 96 -17.98 -5.39 2.99
C LEU A 96 -17.91 -4.91 4.44
N SER A 97 -18.76 -3.95 4.83
CA SER A 97 -18.83 -3.44 6.20
C SER A 97 -19.28 -4.47 7.25
N GLU A 98 -19.74 -5.67 6.86
CA GLU A 98 -20.04 -6.74 7.81
C GLU A 98 -18.79 -7.47 8.31
N TYR A 99 -17.63 -7.32 7.66
CA TYR A 99 -16.35 -7.87 8.14
C TYR A 99 -15.63 -6.96 9.14
N ILE A 100 -15.99 -5.67 9.18
CA ILE A 100 -15.42 -4.67 10.08
C ILE A 100 -15.65 -5.09 11.55
N GLY A 101 -14.61 -4.99 12.35
CA GLY A 101 -14.53 -5.47 13.74
C GLY A 101 -14.40 -6.98 13.90
N LYS A 102 -14.39 -7.76 12.80
CA LYS A 102 -14.41 -9.24 12.85
C LYS A 102 -13.17 -9.87 12.20
N LYS A 103 -12.96 -9.67 10.90
CA LYS A 103 -11.90 -10.28 10.08
C LYS A 103 -11.10 -9.21 9.33
N TYR A 104 -9.88 -9.54 8.92
CA TYR A 104 -9.22 -8.86 7.79
C TYR A 104 -9.88 -9.31 6.48
N VAL A 105 -9.77 -8.55 5.39
CA VAL A 105 -10.32 -8.94 4.09
C VAL A 105 -9.27 -8.80 2.98
N ILE A 106 -9.08 -9.86 2.20
CA ILE A 106 -8.40 -9.84 0.91
C ILE A 106 -9.48 -9.70 -0.17
N LEU A 107 -9.69 -8.48 -0.64
CA LEU A 107 -10.61 -8.18 -1.73
C LEU A 107 -9.82 -8.17 -3.04
N PHE A 108 -10.10 -9.09 -3.96
CA PHE A 108 -9.38 -9.17 -5.23
C PHE A 108 -10.31 -9.21 -6.45
N PHE A 109 -10.00 -8.35 -7.42
CA PHE A 109 -10.71 -8.23 -8.68
C PHE A 109 -10.04 -9.10 -9.74
N TYR A 110 -10.83 -9.64 -10.67
CA TYR A 110 -10.33 -10.26 -11.90
C TYR A 110 -11.15 -9.79 -13.12
N PRO A 111 -10.57 -9.82 -14.34
CA PRO A 111 -11.22 -9.22 -15.51
C PRO A 111 -12.57 -9.82 -15.90
N LEU A 112 -12.62 -11.14 -16.13
CA LEU A 112 -13.79 -11.89 -16.62
C LEU A 112 -13.71 -13.38 -16.24
N ASP A 113 -14.87 -13.99 -16.07
CA ASP A 113 -15.10 -15.44 -16.04
C ASP A 113 -14.66 -16.15 -17.33
N PHE A 114 -14.48 -17.49 -17.27
CA PHE A 114 -14.11 -18.34 -18.42
C PHE A 114 -12.87 -17.90 -19.21
N THR A 115 -11.93 -17.20 -18.57
CA THR A 115 -10.64 -16.78 -19.15
C THR A 115 -9.45 -17.57 -18.57
N PHE A 116 -8.21 -17.25 -18.99
CA PHE A 116 -7.06 -18.14 -18.80
C PHE A 116 -6.29 -17.98 -17.47
N VAL A 117 -5.99 -16.76 -17.05
CA VAL A 117 -5.19 -16.50 -15.83
C VAL A 117 -6.09 -16.41 -14.59
N CYS A 118 -7.33 -15.92 -14.74
CA CYS A 118 -8.30 -15.80 -13.66
C CYS A 118 -8.54 -17.11 -12.87
N PRO A 119 -8.80 -18.28 -13.49
CA PRO A 119 -9.04 -19.51 -12.73
C PRO A 119 -7.80 -19.95 -11.95
N THR A 120 -6.58 -19.69 -12.47
CA THR A 120 -5.34 -20.00 -11.75
C THR A 120 -5.15 -19.15 -10.50
N GLU A 121 -5.62 -17.90 -10.48
CA GLU A 121 -5.58 -17.05 -9.29
C GLU A 121 -6.67 -17.45 -8.29
N ILE A 122 -7.90 -17.66 -8.77
CA ILE A 122 -9.07 -18.01 -7.94
C ILE A 122 -8.83 -19.36 -7.24
N THR A 123 -8.44 -20.39 -7.98
CA THR A 123 -8.17 -21.72 -7.40
C THR A 123 -6.97 -21.72 -6.47
N ALA A 124 -5.89 -20.97 -6.77
CA ALA A 124 -4.72 -20.87 -5.88
C ALA A 124 -5.01 -20.15 -4.55
N PHE A 125 -5.93 -19.19 -4.53
CA PHE A 125 -6.44 -18.64 -3.26
C PHE A 125 -7.37 -19.63 -2.54
N SER A 126 -8.22 -20.35 -3.27
CA SER A 126 -9.21 -21.27 -2.66
C SER A 126 -8.52 -22.46 -2.00
N ASP A 127 -7.57 -23.09 -2.68
CA ASP A 127 -6.81 -24.25 -2.19
C ASP A 127 -5.95 -23.91 -0.96
N ARG A 128 -5.76 -22.62 -0.69
CA ARG A 128 -4.99 -22.06 0.43
C ARG A 128 -5.84 -21.25 1.40
N HIS A 129 -7.17 -21.20 1.25
CA HIS A 129 -8.07 -20.36 2.05
C HIS A 129 -7.92 -20.61 3.56
N ALA A 130 -7.75 -21.87 3.98
CA ALA A 130 -7.47 -22.24 5.37
C ALA A 130 -6.19 -21.59 5.96
N GLU A 131 -5.20 -21.22 5.13
CA GLU A 131 -4.02 -20.46 5.59
C GLU A 131 -4.35 -19.01 5.96
N PHE A 132 -5.45 -18.46 5.44
CA PHE A 132 -5.95 -17.10 5.67
C PHE A 132 -7.02 -17.10 6.77
N GLU A 133 -7.90 -18.10 6.80
CA GLU A 133 -8.86 -18.31 7.90
C GLU A 133 -8.14 -18.51 9.24
N ALA A 134 -7.05 -19.31 9.26
CA ALA A 134 -6.23 -19.51 10.45
C ALA A 134 -5.55 -18.24 10.98
N ILE A 135 -5.50 -17.17 10.18
CA ILE A 135 -5.06 -15.82 10.58
C ILE A 135 -6.21 -14.80 10.47
N ASN A 136 -7.44 -15.25 10.78
CA ASN A 136 -8.66 -14.45 10.92
C ASN A 136 -8.93 -13.50 9.74
N THR A 137 -8.77 -14.01 8.52
CA THR A 137 -8.91 -13.26 7.27
C THR A 137 -9.95 -13.92 6.37
N GLU A 138 -10.74 -13.11 5.66
CA GLU A 138 -11.62 -13.57 4.58
C GLU A 138 -11.03 -13.26 3.20
N ILE A 139 -11.37 -14.07 2.21
CA ILE A 139 -11.07 -13.80 0.80
C ILE A 139 -12.38 -13.46 0.08
N ILE A 140 -12.37 -12.44 -0.78
CA ILE A 140 -13.51 -12.09 -1.63
C ILE A 140 -13.00 -11.87 -3.05
N GLY A 141 -13.45 -12.71 -3.99
CA GLY A 141 -13.20 -12.54 -5.41
C GLY A 141 -14.29 -11.68 -6.07
N VAL A 142 -13.94 -10.83 -7.03
CA VAL A 142 -14.89 -9.93 -7.72
C VAL A 142 -14.60 -9.89 -9.23
N SER A 143 -15.63 -9.95 -10.07
CA SER A 143 -15.54 -9.50 -11.46
C SER A 143 -16.81 -8.75 -11.87
N VAL A 144 -16.86 -8.29 -13.13
CA VAL A 144 -18.02 -7.61 -13.72
C VAL A 144 -19.09 -8.57 -14.27
N ASP A 145 -18.91 -9.88 -14.08
CA ASP A 145 -19.85 -10.92 -14.52
C ASP A 145 -21.03 -11.03 -13.54
N SER A 146 -22.00 -11.89 -13.86
CA SER A 146 -23.19 -12.14 -13.03
C SER A 146 -23.05 -13.42 -12.21
N VAL A 147 -23.78 -13.53 -11.09
CA VAL A 147 -23.81 -14.76 -10.26
C VAL A 147 -24.15 -16.03 -11.06
N PHE A 148 -24.93 -15.93 -12.14
CA PHE A 148 -25.23 -17.06 -13.03
C PHE A 148 -24.00 -17.55 -13.80
N SER A 149 -23.10 -16.63 -14.18
CA SER A 149 -21.81 -16.96 -14.82
C SER A 149 -20.86 -17.60 -13.81
N HIS A 150 -20.72 -17.00 -12.62
CA HIS A 150 -19.93 -17.55 -11.53
C HIS A 150 -20.36 -18.98 -11.17
N LEU A 151 -21.67 -19.22 -11.01
CA LEU A 151 -22.21 -20.54 -10.68
C LEU A 151 -21.91 -21.57 -11.78
N ALA A 152 -22.11 -21.22 -13.06
CA ALA A 152 -21.76 -22.09 -14.17
C ALA A 152 -20.25 -22.39 -14.23
N TRP A 153 -19.39 -21.45 -13.82
CA TRP A 153 -17.94 -21.61 -13.84
C TRP A 153 -17.41 -22.41 -12.63
N VAL A 154 -18.03 -22.27 -11.46
CA VAL A 154 -17.88 -23.15 -10.28
C VAL A 154 -18.29 -24.58 -10.63
N GLN A 155 -19.43 -24.76 -11.30
CA GLN A 155 -19.91 -26.08 -11.76
C GLN A 155 -19.10 -26.66 -12.94
N THR A 156 -18.12 -25.94 -13.47
CA THR A 156 -17.21 -26.43 -14.51
C THR A 156 -15.95 -27.05 -13.87
N ASP A 157 -15.57 -28.25 -14.33
CA ASP A 157 -14.34 -28.93 -13.92
C ASP A 157 -13.08 -28.05 -14.12
N ARG A 158 -12.18 -28.01 -13.13
CA ARG A 158 -10.86 -27.35 -13.26
C ARG A 158 -10.05 -27.84 -14.47
N LYS A 159 -10.18 -29.13 -14.82
CA LYS A 159 -9.56 -29.74 -16.01
C LYS A 159 -10.07 -29.16 -17.34
N SER A 160 -11.25 -28.57 -17.33
CA SER A 160 -11.92 -27.94 -18.47
C SER A 160 -11.78 -26.41 -18.46
N GLY A 161 -10.92 -25.85 -17.60
CA GLY A 161 -10.79 -24.40 -17.40
C GLY A 161 -11.82 -23.79 -16.46
N GLY A 162 -12.59 -24.61 -15.74
CA GLY A 162 -13.49 -24.19 -14.68
C GLY A 162 -12.80 -23.96 -13.34
N LEU A 163 -13.61 -23.75 -12.29
CA LEU A 163 -13.13 -23.49 -10.94
C LEU A 163 -13.30 -24.69 -10.00
N GLY A 164 -14.31 -25.53 -10.20
CA GLY A 164 -14.80 -26.43 -9.15
C GLY A 164 -15.32 -25.64 -7.93
N ASP A 165 -15.55 -26.36 -6.82
CA ASP A 165 -15.97 -25.74 -5.56
C ASP A 165 -14.90 -24.77 -5.01
N LEU A 166 -15.37 -23.72 -4.33
CA LEU A 166 -14.56 -22.65 -3.77
C LEU A 166 -14.84 -22.44 -2.29
N ASN A 167 -13.77 -22.18 -1.52
CA ASN A 167 -13.82 -21.97 -0.08
C ASN A 167 -14.18 -20.52 0.32
N TYR A 168 -14.58 -19.66 -0.62
CA TYR A 168 -14.91 -18.25 -0.37
C TYR A 168 -15.83 -17.66 -1.47
N PRO A 169 -16.53 -16.53 -1.23
CA PRO A 169 -17.49 -15.98 -2.17
C PRO A 169 -16.90 -15.32 -3.44
N LEU A 170 -17.56 -15.52 -4.58
CA LEU A 170 -17.39 -14.73 -5.80
C LEU A 170 -18.52 -13.71 -5.96
N VAL A 171 -18.19 -12.42 -5.86
CA VAL A 171 -19.10 -11.27 -5.92
C VAL A 171 -19.25 -10.76 -7.36
N SER A 172 -20.51 -10.55 -7.78
CA SER A 172 -20.87 -10.10 -9.12
C SER A 172 -21.08 -8.57 -9.17
N ASP A 173 -20.09 -7.83 -9.67
CA ASP A 173 -20.14 -6.38 -9.91
C ASP A 173 -20.71 -6.06 -11.30
N VAL A 174 -21.89 -6.62 -11.62
CA VAL A 174 -22.57 -6.43 -12.91
C VAL A 174 -22.85 -4.95 -13.25
N THR A 175 -22.99 -4.10 -12.23
CA THR A 175 -23.14 -2.63 -12.35
C THR A 175 -21.82 -1.90 -12.57
N LYS A 176 -20.68 -2.58 -12.39
CA LYS A 176 -19.30 -2.07 -12.52
C LYS A 176 -18.97 -0.95 -11.53
N SER A 177 -19.77 -0.83 -10.47
CA SER A 177 -19.66 0.23 -9.46
C SER A 177 -18.58 -0.06 -8.43
N ILE A 178 -18.37 -1.33 -8.07
CA ILE A 178 -17.33 -1.74 -7.11
C ILE A 178 -15.95 -1.60 -7.79
N SER A 179 -15.80 -2.16 -8.99
CA SER A 179 -14.58 -2.04 -9.81
C SER A 179 -14.21 -0.58 -10.08
N LYS A 180 -15.22 0.31 -10.18
CA LYS A 180 -15.02 1.75 -10.34
C LYS A 180 -14.61 2.43 -9.03
N SER A 181 -15.25 2.14 -7.89
CA SER A 181 -14.89 2.76 -6.60
C SER A 181 -13.51 2.35 -6.10
N TYR A 182 -13.05 1.14 -6.44
CA TYR A 182 -11.68 0.68 -6.21
C TYR A 182 -10.68 1.10 -7.30
N GLY A 183 -11.10 1.89 -8.30
CA GLY A 183 -10.20 2.45 -9.32
C GLY A 183 -9.57 1.42 -10.29
N VAL A 184 -10.12 0.21 -10.37
CA VAL A 184 -9.57 -0.90 -11.17
C VAL A 184 -10.33 -1.14 -12.49
N LEU A 185 -11.52 -0.57 -12.67
CA LEU A 185 -12.29 -0.66 -13.90
C LEU A 185 -11.56 0.02 -15.08
N ILE A 186 -11.30 -0.73 -16.16
CA ILE A 186 -10.88 -0.19 -17.46
C ILE A 186 -12.14 0.32 -18.19
N PRO A 187 -12.36 1.64 -18.36
CA PRO A 187 -13.64 2.14 -18.85
C PRO A 187 -13.96 1.69 -20.29
N ASP A 188 -12.95 1.69 -21.16
CA ASP A 188 -13.09 1.39 -22.59
C ASP A 188 -13.35 -0.10 -22.88
N GLN A 189 -13.09 -0.98 -21.91
CA GLN A 189 -13.30 -2.43 -22.01
C GLN A 189 -14.43 -2.91 -21.08
N GLY A 190 -14.76 -2.13 -20.05
CA GLY A 190 -15.79 -2.47 -19.06
C GLY A 190 -15.43 -3.68 -18.18
N ILE A 191 -14.14 -3.93 -17.93
CA ILE A 191 -13.62 -5.05 -17.12
C ILE A 191 -12.63 -4.54 -16.07
N ALA A 192 -12.42 -5.29 -14.99
CA ALA A 192 -11.45 -4.91 -13.97
C ALA A 192 -10.00 -5.31 -14.35
N LEU A 193 -9.03 -4.52 -13.88
CA LEU A 193 -7.63 -4.95 -13.75
C LEU A 193 -7.49 -6.02 -12.65
N ARG A 194 -6.32 -6.68 -12.58
CA ARG A 194 -5.98 -7.61 -11.50
C ARG A 194 -5.57 -6.85 -10.23
N GLY A 195 -6.48 -6.04 -9.71
CA GLY A 195 -6.35 -5.33 -8.45
C GLY A 195 -6.62 -6.24 -7.26
N LEU A 196 -5.78 -6.17 -6.23
CA LEU A 196 -5.94 -6.83 -4.95
C LEU A 196 -5.73 -5.79 -3.85
N PHE A 197 -6.56 -5.83 -2.82
CA PHE A 197 -6.53 -4.94 -1.67
C PHE A 197 -6.54 -5.77 -0.39
N ILE A 198 -5.67 -5.42 0.56
CA ILE A 198 -5.74 -5.98 1.94
C ILE A 198 -6.35 -4.91 2.81
N ILE A 199 -7.44 -5.26 3.48
CA ILE A 199 -8.26 -4.38 4.32
C ILE A 199 -8.16 -4.90 5.75
N ASP A 200 -7.93 -4.01 6.72
CA ASP A 200 -7.88 -4.37 8.13
C ASP A 200 -9.28 -4.49 8.77
N LYS A 201 -9.30 -4.90 10.04
CA LYS A 201 -10.55 -5.06 10.81
C LYS A 201 -11.23 -3.72 11.05
N GLU A 202 -10.49 -2.62 10.97
CA GLU A 202 -10.96 -1.25 11.12
C GLU A 202 -11.60 -0.73 9.81
N GLY A 203 -11.51 -1.50 8.72
CA GLY A 203 -12.08 -1.20 7.41
C GLY A 203 -11.18 -0.33 6.53
N VAL A 204 -9.91 -0.16 6.89
CA VAL A 204 -8.92 0.65 6.16
C VAL A 204 -8.15 -0.21 5.17
N ILE A 205 -7.98 0.28 3.93
CA ILE A 205 -7.13 -0.38 2.93
C ILE A 205 -5.67 -0.14 3.33
N GLN A 206 -4.93 -1.21 3.64
CA GLN A 206 -3.54 -1.15 4.09
C GLN A 206 -2.53 -1.52 3.00
N HIS A 207 -2.96 -2.25 1.97
CA HIS A 207 -2.13 -2.63 0.83
C HIS A 207 -2.92 -2.63 -0.48
N SER A 208 -2.23 -2.40 -1.60
CA SER A 208 -2.78 -2.63 -2.94
C SER A 208 -1.72 -3.20 -3.90
N THR A 209 -2.13 -4.15 -4.73
CA THR A 209 -1.36 -4.65 -5.87
C THR A 209 -2.26 -4.65 -7.10
N ILE A 210 -1.88 -3.92 -8.15
CA ILE A 210 -2.68 -3.80 -9.39
C ILE A 210 -1.84 -4.29 -10.56
N ASN A 211 -2.10 -5.53 -10.97
CA ASN A 211 -1.46 -6.14 -12.13
C ASN A 211 -2.25 -5.85 -13.43
N ASN A 212 -1.52 -5.73 -14.53
CA ASN A 212 -2.12 -5.70 -15.87
C ASN A 212 -2.64 -7.11 -16.27
N LEU A 213 -3.58 -7.18 -17.21
CA LEU A 213 -4.44 -8.33 -17.51
C LEU A 213 -3.71 -9.68 -17.71
N GLY A 214 -2.47 -9.66 -18.22
CA GLY A 214 -1.65 -10.84 -18.49
C GLY A 214 -0.72 -11.31 -17.36
N ILE A 215 -0.69 -10.64 -16.20
CA ILE A 215 0.28 -10.92 -15.13
C ILE A 215 -0.46 -11.42 -13.88
N GLY A 216 -0.35 -12.71 -13.56
CA GLY A 216 -0.92 -13.28 -12.33
C GLY A 216 -0.27 -12.73 -11.05
N ARG A 217 -1.03 -12.68 -9.96
CA ARG A 217 -0.59 -12.28 -8.61
C ARG A 217 0.05 -13.45 -7.86
N SER A 218 0.68 -13.14 -6.72
CA SER A 218 1.26 -14.13 -5.80
C SER A 218 0.44 -14.24 -4.52
N VAL A 219 -0.04 -15.45 -4.22
CA VAL A 219 -0.72 -15.78 -2.96
C VAL A 219 0.26 -15.67 -1.78
N ASP A 220 1.52 -16.06 -1.97
CA ASP A 220 2.56 -15.97 -0.94
C ASP A 220 2.91 -14.53 -0.57
N GLU A 221 3.01 -13.62 -1.54
CA GLU A 221 3.29 -12.21 -1.25
C GLU A 221 2.08 -11.51 -0.62
N THR A 222 0.87 -11.92 -1.00
CA THR A 222 -0.37 -11.50 -0.33
C THR A 222 -0.36 -11.93 1.14
N LYS A 223 -0.06 -13.21 1.42
CA LYS A 223 0.05 -13.74 2.79
C LYS A 223 1.18 -13.06 3.58
N ARG A 224 2.36 -12.88 3.00
CA ARG A 224 3.51 -12.20 3.63
C ARG A 224 3.14 -10.77 4.04
N THR A 225 2.47 -10.03 3.16
CA THR A 225 2.07 -8.64 3.41
C THR A 225 0.96 -8.55 4.47
N LEU A 226 -0.01 -9.46 4.45
CA LEU A 226 -1.03 -9.60 5.49
C LEU A 226 -0.40 -9.91 6.87
N GLN A 227 0.54 -10.86 6.93
CA GLN A 227 1.24 -11.19 8.17
C GLN A 227 2.11 -10.04 8.68
N ALA A 228 2.69 -9.23 7.79
CA ALA A 228 3.41 -8.02 8.16
C ALA A 228 2.48 -6.93 8.73
N LEU A 229 1.29 -6.75 8.14
CA LEU A 229 0.24 -5.86 8.66
C LEU A 229 -0.22 -6.30 10.06
N GLN A 230 -0.54 -7.58 10.22
CA GLN A 230 -0.95 -8.16 11.51
C GLN A 230 0.13 -7.94 12.58
N TYR A 231 1.40 -8.21 12.24
CA TYR A 231 2.52 -8.01 13.15
C TYR A 231 2.64 -6.56 13.64
N VAL A 232 2.54 -5.55 12.77
CA VAL A 232 2.65 -4.13 13.20
C VAL A 232 1.40 -3.62 13.92
N GLN A 233 0.21 -4.17 13.65
CA GLN A 233 -0.99 -3.87 14.44
C GLN A 233 -0.95 -4.52 15.85
N GLU A 234 -0.34 -5.70 15.97
CA GLU A 234 -0.12 -6.37 17.27
C GLU A 234 1.08 -5.78 18.04
N ASN A 235 2.03 -5.15 17.35
CA ASN A 235 3.23 -4.54 17.92
C ASN A 235 3.37 -3.06 17.44
N PRO A 236 2.56 -2.12 17.93
CA PRO A 236 2.50 -0.74 17.39
C PRO A 236 3.80 0.09 17.48
N ASP A 237 4.75 -0.37 18.28
CA ASP A 237 6.11 0.21 18.43
C ASP A 237 7.10 -0.27 17.35
N GLU A 238 6.71 -1.20 16.48
CA GLU A 238 7.59 -1.90 15.53
C GLU A 238 7.13 -1.72 14.08
N VAL A 239 8.07 -1.76 13.12
CA VAL A 239 7.79 -1.81 11.68
C VAL A 239 8.58 -2.93 10.99
N CYS A 240 7.98 -3.51 9.95
CA CYS A 240 8.55 -4.61 9.18
C CYS A 240 9.50 -4.11 8.08
N PRO A 241 10.78 -4.58 8.04
CA PRO A 241 11.72 -4.27 6.97
C PRO A 241 11.32 -4.78 5.57
N ALA A 242 12.07 -4.35 4.55
CA ALA A 242 11.91 -4.85 3.19
C ALA A 242 12.13 -6.37 3.12
N GLY A 243 11.15 -7.10 2.55
CA GLY A 243 11.18 -8.56 2.40
C GLY A 243 10.78 -9.36 3.65
N TRP A 244 10.49 -8.69 4.78
CA TRP A 244 10.22 -9.32 6.09
C TRP A 244 9.22 -10.48 6.05
N LYS A 245 9.50 -11.52 6.84
CA LYS A 245 8.65 -12.68 7.12
C LYS A 245 8.53 -12.94 8.62
N PRO A 246 7.48 -13.65 9.08
CA PRO A 246 7.35 -14.07 10.48
C PRO A 246 8.59 -14.79 11.01
N GLY A 247 9.13 -14.30 12.13
CA GLY A 247 10.37 -14.77 12.75
C GLY A 247 11.63 -13.97 12.37
N GLU A 248 11.57 -13.11 11.35
CA GLU A 248 12.64 -12.16 11.03
C GLU A 248 12.53 -10.89 11.90
N LYS A 249 13.64 -10.16 12.07
CA LYS A 249 13.70 -8.97 12.92
C LYS A 249 12.85 -7.82 12.35
N SER A 250 12.04 -7.20 13.21
CA SER A 250 11.46 -5.88 13.01
C SER A 250 12.43 -4.76 13.39
N MET A 251 12.03 -3.50 13.24
CA MET A 251 12.72 -2.35 13.83
C MET A 251 11.75 -1.36 14.47
N LYS A 252 12.16 -0.70 15.56
CA LYS A 252 11.40 0.43 16.12
C LYS A 252 11.59 1.71 15.27
N PRO A 253 10.52 2.43 14.89
CA PRO A 253 10.58 3.60 14.01
C PRO A 253 11.07 4.89 14.72
N ASP A 254 12.08 4.77 15.59
CA ASP A 254 12.73 5.89 16.29
C ASP A 254 14.20 6.05 15.84
N PRO A 255 14.72 7.28 15.61
CA PRO A 255 16.09 7.50 15.12
C PRO A 255 17.24 7.05 16.05
N LYS A 256 16.95 6.68 17.29
CA LYS A 256 17.91 6.11 18.24
C LYS A 256 17.72 4.59 18.38
N LEU A 257 16.49 4.10 18.55
CA LEU A 257 16.18 2.68 18.77
C LEU A 257 16.37 1.82 17.50
N SER A 258 16.09 2.37 16.31
CA SER A 258 16.34 1.69 15.02
C SER A 258 17.81 1.26 14.82
N LYS A 259 18.75 1.86 15.57
CA LYS A 259 20.17 1.47 15.52
C LYS A 259 20.43 0.05 16.03
N ASP A 260 19.58 -0.48 16.90
CA ASP A 260 19.70 -1.84 17.41
C ASP A 260 19.40 -2.88 16.31
N TYR A 261 18.55 -2.51 15.33
CA TYR A 261 18.38 -3.27 14.08
C TYR A 261 19.60 -3.10 13.17
N PHE A 262 19.99 -1.86 12.84
CA PHE A 262 21.08 -1.56 11.90
C PHE A 262 22.48 -2.00 12.36
N ALA A 263 22.69 -2.27 13.65
CA ALA A 263 23.93 -2.84 14.19
C ALA A 263 23.99 -4.38 14.10
N ALA A 264 22.92 -5.02 13.62
CA ALA A 264 22.75 -6.47 13.70
C ALA A 264 22.14 -7.10 12.42
N VAL A 265 22.41 -6.46 11.28
CA VAL A 265 22.14 -6.87 9.89
C VAL A 265 23.34 -6.55 8.99
#